data_AF-R4H295-F1
#
_entry.id   AF-R4H295-F1
#
_cell.length_a   1.000
_cell.length_b   1.000
_cell.length_c   1.000
_cell.angle_alpha   90.00
_cell.angle_beta   90.00
_cell.angle_gamma   90.00
#
_symmetry.space_group_name_H-M   'P 1'
#
loop_
_entity.id
_entity.type
_entity.pdbx_description
1 polymer ?
#
loop_
_entity_poly.entity_id
_entity_poly.type
_entity_poly.pdbx_seq_one_letter_code
_entity_poly.pdbx_strand_id
1 'polypeptide(L)'
;AKKFRDARSLKHIPYRENKNLTGTARYASINTHLGIEQSRRDDLESLGYVLMYFNLGALPWQGLKAANKRQKYERISEKKLSTSIMVLCKGFPSEFVNYLNFCRQMHFDQRPDYCHL
;
A
#
# COMPACT_ATOMS: atom_id res chain seq x y z
N ALA A 1 -8.92 4.23 -11.79
CA ALA A 1 -8.64 3.22 -10.75
C ALA A 1 -8.55 1.84 -11.40
N LYS A 2 -7.71 0.94 -10.90
CA LYS A 2 -7.70 -0.47 -11.32
C LYS A 2 -8.98 -1.16 -10.87
N LYS A 3 -9.54 -2.03 -11.71
CA LYS A 3 -10.75 -2.78 -11.37
C LYS A 3 -10.35 -4.03 -10.60
N PHE A 4 -10.99 -4.27 -9.46
CA PHE A 4 -10.80 -5.49 -8.64
C PHE A 4 -11.86 -6.56 -8.90
N ARG A 5 -12.85 -6.26 -9.75
CA ARG A 5 -13.90 -7.19 -10.17
C ARG A 5 -14.10 -7.13 -11.68
N ASP A 6 -14.49 -8.27 -12.24
CA ASP A 6 -15.00 -8.32 -13.59
C ASP A 6 -16.35 -7.58 -13.67
N ALA A 7 -16.54 -6.76 -14.70
CA ALA A 7 -17.69 -5.86 -14.78
C ALA A 7 -19.01 -6.60 -15.08
N ARG A 8 -18.93 -7.80 -15.68
CA ARG A 8 -20.11 -8.58 -16.06
C ARG A 8 -20.53 -9.55 -14.96
N SER A 9 -19.58 -10.33 -14.47
CA SER A 9 -19.82 -11.38 -13.48
C SER A 9 -19.81 -10.87 -12.04
N LEU A 10 -19.29 -9.65 -11.80
CA LEU A 10 -19.07 -9.04 -10.48
C LEU A 10 -18.15 -9.88 -9.56
N LYS A 11 -17.53 -10.94 -10.09
CA LYS A 11 -16.56 -11.77 -9.37
C LYS A 11 -15.22 -11.04 -9.25
N HIS A 12 -14.48 -11.34 -8.19
CA HIS A 12 -13.14 -10.80 -8.01
C HIS A 12 -12.23 -11.25 -9.15
N ILE A 13 -11.33 -10.37 -9.59
CA ILE A 13 -10.32 -10.73 -10.58
C ILE A 13 -9.35 -11.78 -10.02
N PRO A 14 -8.73 -12.63 -10.85
CA PRO A 14 -7.74 -13.59 -10.38
C PRO A 14 -6.44 -12.91 -9.95
N TYR A 15 -5.72 -13.54 -9.03
CA TYR A 15 -4.38 -13.13 -8.61
C TYR A 15 -3.40 -13.23 -9.79
N ARG A 16 -2.53 -12.23 -9.95
CA ARG A 16 -1.48 -12.20 -10.97
C ARG A 16 -0.25 -11.47 -10.42
N GLU A 17 0.92 -11.85 -10.91
CA GLU A 17 2.20 -11.20 -10.60
C GLU A 17 2.79 -10.57 -11.87
N ASN A 18 4.06 -10.12 -11.79
CA ASN A 18 4.80 -9.51 -12.89
C ASN A 18 4.11 -8.27 -13.48
N LYS A 19 3.42 -7.50 -12.63
CA LYS A 19 2.85 -6.21 -12.99
C LYS A 19 3.88 -5.11 -12.90
N ASN A 20 3.80 -4.18 -13.85
CA ASN A 20 4.51 -2.91 -13.73
C ASN A 20 3.92 -2.08 -12.59
N LEU A 21 4.78 -1.37 -11.88
CA LEU A 21 4.34 -0.39 -10.88
C LEU A 21 3.47 0.67 -11.57
N THR A 22 2.26 0.85 -11.05
CA THR A 22 1.31 1.88 -11.51
C THR A 22 0.94 2.80 -10.35
N GLY A 23 0.64 4.06 -10.66
CA GLY A 23 0.31 5.08 -9.66
C GLY A 23 1.53 5.76 -9.02
N THR A 24 1.30 6.45 -7.90
CA THR A 24 2.32 7.24 -7.21
C THR A 24 3.07 6.36 -6.21
N ALA A 25 4.36 6.08 -6.47
CA ALA A 25 5.21 5.21 -5.65
C ALA A 25 5.21 5.53 -4.14
N ARG A 26 5.01 6.81 -3.79
CA ARG A 26 4.90 7.30 -2.41
C ARG A 26 3.76 6.61 -1.65
N TYR A 27 2.59 6.45 -2.26
CA TYR A 27 1.40 5.89 -1.60
C TYR A 27 1.10 4.46 -2.03
N ALA A 28 1.72 3.95 -3.10
CA ALA A 28 1.52 2.57 -3.55
C ALA A 28 1.74 1.54 -2.44
N SER A 29 0.88 0.52 -2.37
CA SER A 29 1.05 -0.60 -1.44
C SER A 29 2.38 -1.35 -1.66
N ILE A 30 2.83 -2.10 -0.66
CA ILE A 30 4.00 -2.98 -0.82
C ILE A 30 3.77 -4.00 -1.95
N ASN A 31 2.57 -4.58 -2.05
CA ASN A 31 2.24 -5.51 -3.13
C ASN A 31 2.40 -4.89 -4.52
N THR A 32 2.05 -3.60 -4.67
CA THR A 32 2.23 -2.87 -5.93
C THR A 32 3.71 -2.75 -6.30
N HIS A 33 4.60 -2.54 -5.32
CA HIS A 33 6.04 -2.53 -5.54
C HIS A 33 6.60 -3.92 -5.90
N LEU A 34 5.99 -4.98 -5.37
CA LEU A 34 6.34 -6.38 -5.67
C LEU A 34 5.75 -6.87 -7.01
N GLY A 35 5.07 -6.00 -7.77
CA GLY A 35 4.48 -6.36 -9.06
C GLY A 35 3.28 -7.30 -8.95
N ILE A 36 2.61 -7.32 -7.80
CA ILE A 36 1.38 -8.08 -7.59
C ILE A 36 0.19 -7.26 -8.11
N GLU A 37 -0.79 -7.93 -8.70
CA GLU A 37 -2.05 -7.32 -9.14
C GLU A 37 -2.73 -6.61 -7.96
N GLN A 38 -3.25 -5.41 -8.22
CA GLN A 38 -3.90 -4.61 -7.19
C GLN A 38 -5.33 -5.08 -6.94
N SER A 39 -5.75 -4.95 -5.69
CA SER A 39 -7.08 -5.29 -5.19
C SER A 39 -7.53 -4.26 -4.14
N ARG A 40 -8.66 -4.53 -3.46
CA ARG A 40 -9.20 -3.65 -2.41
C ARG A 40 -8.21 -3.38 -1.27
N ARG A 41 -7.34 -4.35 -0.93
CA ARG A 41 -6.35 -4.18 0.14
C ARG A 41 -5.31 -3.11 -0.15
N ASP A 42 -5.00 -2.94 -1.43
CA ASP A 42 -3.97 -2.02 -1.88
C ASP A 42 -4.46 -0.57 -1.81
N ASP A 43 -5.74 -0.34 -2.08
CA ASP A 43 -6.37 0.97 -1.89
C ASP A 43 -6.40 1.37 -0.41
N LEU A 44 -6.74 0.44 0.49
CA LEU A 44 -6.76 0.70 1.94
C LEU A 44 -5.35 0.91 2.52
N GLU A 45 -4.38 0.09 2.14
CA GLU A 45 -2.98 0.32 2.54
C GLU A 45 -2.48 1.70 2.05
N SER A 46 -2.82 2.07 0.82
CA SER A 46 -2.48 3.38 0.25
C SER A 46 -3.14 4.52 1.03
N LEU A 47 -4.41 4.37 1.43
CA LEU A 47 -5.10 5.34 2.27
C LEU A 47 -4.43 5.48 3.64
N GLY A 48 -4.00 4.38 4.27
CA GLY A 48 -3.23 4.42 5.51
C GLY A 48 -1.94 5.22 5.38
N TYR A 49 -1.22 5.08 4.26
CA TYR A 49 -0.04 5.92 3.99
C TYR A 49 -0.38 7.39 3.77
N VAL A 50 -1.53 7.72 3.16
CA VAL A 50 -2.00 9.10 3.01
C VAL A 50 -2.36 9.72 4.37
N LEU A 51 -3.05 8.97 5.24
CA LEU A 51 -3.37 9.42 6.60
C LEU A 51 -2.09 9.67 7.40
N MET A 52 -1.12 8.76 7.35
CA MET A 52 0.17 8.96 8.01
C MET A 52 0.98 10.11 7.40
N TYR A 53 0.84 10.36 6.10
CA TYR A 53 1.42 11.55 5.47
C TYR A 53 0.83 12.85 6.03
N PHE A 54 -0.49 12.92 6.26
CA PHE A 54 -1.09 14.09 6.91
C PHE A 54 -0.59 14.30 8.34
N ASN A 55 -0.46 13.20 9.09
CA ASN A 55 0.04 13.23 10.47
C ASN A 55 1.52 13.64 10.58
N LEU A 56 2.37 13.12 9.70
CA LEU A 56 3.83 13.30 9.77
C LEU A 56 4.35 14.48 8.94
N GLY A 57 3.56 14.99 7.99
CA GLY A 57 3.98 15.94 6.95
C GLY A 57 4.89 15.34 5.86
N ALA A 58 5.58 14.23 6.15
CA ALA A 58 6.35 13.45 5.20
C ALA A 58 6.44 11.98 5.62
N LEU A 59 6.49 11.08 4.63
CA LEU A 59 6.71 9.65 4.83
C LEU A 59 8.21 9.31 4.79
N PRO A 60 8.68 8.28 5.53
CA PRO A 60 10.10 7.93 5.65
C PRO A 60 10.82 7.57 4.34
N TRP A 61 10.06 7.28 3.28
CA TRP A 61 10.54 6.94 1.94
C TRP A 61 10.46 8.12 0.95
N GLN A 62 10.26 9.35 1.42
CA GLN A 62 10.36 10.56 0.60
C GLN A 62 11.81 11.05 0.49
N GLY A 63 12.13 11.76 -0.60
CA GLY A 63 13.44 12.41 -0.79
C GLY A 63 14.61 11.47 -1.12
N LEU A 64 14.37 10.17 -1.29
CA LEU A 64 15.42 9.20 -1.62
C LEU A 64 16.04 9.53 -2.99
N LYS A 65 17.36 9.71 -3.01
CA LYS A 65 18.16 9.88 -4.24
C LYS A 65 18.27 8.53 -4.96
N ALA A 66 18.37 8.53 -6.29
CA ALA A 66 18.61 7.35 -7.12
C ALA A 66 19.10 7.80 -8.51
N ALA A 67 19.85 6.94 -9.23
CA ALA A 67 20.37 7.29 -10.56
C ALA A 67 19.29 7.26 -11.65
N ASN A 68 18.28 6.41 -11.49
CA ASN A 68 17.18 6.28 -12.44
C ASN A 68 15.85 5.96 -11.73
N LYS A 69 14.76 5.99 -12.49
CA LYS A 69 13.38 5.79 -11.99
C LYS A 69 13.18 4.39 -11.37
N ARG A 70 13.77 3.35 -11.96
CA ARG A 70 13.69 1.97 -11.45
C ARG A 70 14.35 1.85 -10.08
N GLN A 71 15.60 2.30 -9.95
CA GLN A 71 16.31 2.33 -8.67
C GLN A 71 15.58 3.18 -7.63
N LYS A 72 14.93 4.27 -8.04
CA LYS A 72 14.12 5.09 -7.12
C LYS A 72 12.95 4.28 -6.54
N TYR A 73 12.29 3.47 -7.36
CA TYR A 73 11.19 2.62 -6.91
C TYR A 73 11.67 1.48 -6.02
N GLU A 74 12.78 0.82 -6.38
CA GLU A 74 13.41 -0.20 -5.55
C GLU A 74 13.76 0.35 -4.15
N ARG A 75 14.42 1.53 -4.08
CA ARG A 75 14.75 2.19 -2.80
C ARG A 75 13.51 2.56 -1.96
N ILE A 76 12.43 3.01 -2.61
CA ILE A 76 11.17 3.30 -1.91
C ILE A 76 10.56 2.00 -1.35
N SER A 77 10.56 0.93 -2.15
CA SER A 77 10.06 -0.39 -1.74
C SER A 77 10.84 -0.94 -0.54
N GLU A 78 12.17 -0.95 -0.62
CA GLU A 78 13.06 -1.36 0.48
C GLU A 78 12.82 -0.55 1.75
N LYS A 79 12.64 0.77 1.62
CA LYS A 79 12.36 1.64 2.76
C LYS A 79 10.98 1.37 3.37
N LYS A 80 9.98 1.02 2.57
CA LYS A 80 8.64 0.61 3.05
C LYS A 80 8.66 -0.71 3.79
N LEU A 81 9.41 -1.69 3.27
CA LEU A 81 9.58 -3.01 3.88
C LEU A 81 10.36 -2.95 5.19
N SER A 82 11.42 -2.13 5.25
CA SER A 82 12.25 -1.96 6.44
C SER A 82 11.65 -1.06 7.52
N THR A 83 10.66 -0.23 7.18
CA THR A 83 9.96 0.61 8.17
C THR A 83 8.79 -0.18 8.76
N SER A 84 8.92 -0.59 10.02
CA SER A 84 7.83 -1.26 10.74
C SER A 84 6.64 -0.30 10.94
N ILE A 85 5.42 -0.85 11.00
CA ILE A 85 4.20 -0.05 11.22
C ILE A 85 4.27 0.68 12.57
N MET A 86 4.81 0.02 13.61
CA MET A 86 5.03 0.62 14.93
C MET A 86 5.94 1.86 14.86
N VAL A 87 7.00 1.81 14.06
CA VAL A 87 7.90 2.95 13.86
C VAL A 87 7.21 4.04 13.05
N LEU A 88 6.47 3.68 11.99
CA LEU A 88 5.76 4.64 11.15
C LEU A 88 4.72 5.44 11.96
N CYS A 89 3.98 4.77 12.85
CA CYS A 89 2.88 5.39 13.61
C CYS A 89 3.29 5.88 15.00
N LYS A 90 4.59 5.89 15.32
CA LYS A 90 5.07 6.28 16.65
C LYS A 90 4.61 7.71 16.99
N GLY A 91 4.01 7.86 18.17
CA GLY A 91 3.51 9.15 18.66
C GLY A 91 2.08 9.51 18.21
N PHE A 92 1.40 8.62 17.49
CA PHE A 92 -0.01 8.77 17.07
C PHE A 92 -0.89 7.69 17.73
N PRO A 93 -2.22 7.86 17.73
CA PRO A 93 -3.16 6.87 18.26
C PRO A 93 -2.94 5.46 17.67
N SER A 94 -3.13 4.43 18.50
CA SER A 94 -2.86 3.04 18.14
C SER A 94 -3.74 2.52 17.00
N GLU A 95 -4.84 3.20 16.72
CA GLU A 95 -5.78 2.95 15.63
C GLU A 95 -5.07 2.99 14.26
N PHE A 96 -4.07 3.86 14.08
CA PHE A 96 -3.27 3.89 12.85
C PHE A 96 -2.43 2.62 12.66
N VAL A 97 -1.87 2.09 13.75
CA VAL A 97 -1.15 0.81 13.74
C VAL A 97 -2.11 -0.33 13.39
N ASN A 98 -3.26 -0.38 14.07
CA ASN A 98 -4.28 -1.41 13.87
C ASN A 98 -4.79 -1.41 12.43
N TYR A 99 -5.12 -0.23 11.89
CA TYR A 99 -5.56 -0.04 10.51
C TYR A 99 -4.54 -0.58 9.50
N LEU A 100 -3.27 -0.16 9.61
CA LEU A 100 -2.23 -0.57 8.66
C LEU A 100 -1.90 -2.06 8.78
N ASN A 101 -1.91 -2.61 9.99
CA ASN A 101 -1.73 -4.06 10.21
C ASN A 101 -2.87 -4.85 9.57
N PHE A 102 -4.12 -4.42 9.78
CA PHE A 102 -5.29 -5.02 9.15
C PHE A 102 -5.14 -5.04 7.62
N CYS A 103 -4.83 -3.89 7.02
CA CYS A 103 -4.68 -3.77 5.57
C CYS A 103 -3.60 -4.71 5.00
N ARG A 104 -2.43 -4.82 5.67
CA ARG A 104 -1.33 -5.67 5.22
C ARG A 104 -1.61 -7.17 5.36
N GLN A 105 -2.48 -7.57 6.28
CA GLN A 105 -2.81 -8.98 6.52
C GLN A 105 -3.93 -9.49 5.61
N MET A 106 -4.68 -8.61 4.94
CA MET A 106 -5.80 -9.05 4.10
C MET A 106 -5.35 -9.90 2.90
N HIS A 107 -6.12 -10.95 2.63
CA HIS A 107 -5.97 -11.73 1.40
C HIS A 107 -6.35 -10.89 0.17
N PHE A 108 -5.84 -11.30 -1.00
CA PHE A 108 -6.02 -10.56 -2.25
C PHE A 108 -7.49 -10.37 -2.65
N ASP A 109 -8.31 -11.39 -2.46
CA ASP A 109 -9.73 -11.42 -2.81
C ASP A 109 -10.67 -11.20 -1.60
N GLN A 110 -10.10 -10.91 -0.43
CA GLN A 110 -10.87 -10.62 0.77
C GLN A 110 -11.70 -9.34 0.60
N ARG A 111 -12.95 -9.40 1.08
CA ARG A 111 -13.77 -8.19 1.25
C ARG A 111 -13.37 -7.53 2.58
N PRO A 112 -12.91 -6.27 2.57
CA PRO A 112 -12.62 -5.56 3.81
C PRO A 112 -13.89 -5.38 4.65
N ASP A 113 -13.75 -5.45 5.96
CA ASP A 113 -14.80 -5.01 6.88
C ASP A 113 -14.68 -3.50 7.06
N TYR A 114 -15.34 -2.76 6.16
CA TYR A 114 -15.27 -1.30 6.14
C TYR A 114 -15.94 -0.64 7.33
N CYS A 115 -16.84 -1.32 8.06
CA CYS A 115 -17.49 -0.76 9.23
C CYS A 115 -16.60 -0.83 10.48
N HIS A 116 -15.63 -1.74 10.48
CA HIS A 116 -14.67 -1.94 11.56
C HIS A 116 -13.44 -1.02 11.45
N LEU A 117 -13.14 -0.52 10.24
CA LEU A 117 -12.01 0.35 9.93
C LEU A 117 -12.33 1.83 10.18
#